data_AF-A0A4U9TVX6-F1
#
_entry.id   AF-A0A4U9TVX6-F1
#
_cell.length_a   1.000
_cell.length_b   1.000
_cell.length_c   1.000
_cell.angle_alpha   90.00
_cell.angle_beta   90.00
_cell.angle_gamma   90.00
#
_symmetry.space_group_name_H-M   'P 1'
#
loop_
_entity.id
_entity.type
_entity.pdbx_description
1 polymer ?
#
loop_
_entity_poly.entity_id
_entity_poly.type
_entity_poly.pdbx_seq_one_letter_code
_entity_poly.pdbx_strand_id
1 'polypeptide(L)'
;MPASKPVTQQTLFELGSVSKTFTGVLGGDAIARGEINLGDPASKYWPALSGKQWQGITLLHLATYAAGGLPLQIPDNVTDEASLQNYYQTWQPQWAPGTKRLYSNASIGLFGALMVKPSGMSFEQAMSKRVFQPLKLSQTWINVPQQEDKHYAWGYRDGKAVRVSPGMFDAEAYGVKSSIEDMASWVQANMAPANVKDGLACRRGLRLPSRATGHAGDMYQGLGWEMLNWPVKEKNRGRG
;
A
#
# COMPACT_ATOMS: atom_id res chain seq x y z
N MET A 1 3.44 29.36 17.38
CA MET A 1 3.45 27.88 17.42
C MET A 1 2.02 27.43 17.63
N PRO A 2 1.48 26.45 16.87
CA PRO A 2 0.22 25.81 17.28
C PRO A 2 0.38 25.33 18.72
N ALA A 3 -0.63 25.54 19.56
CA ALA A 3 -0.58 25.18 20.98
C ALA A 3 -0.13 23.72 21.15
N SER A 4 0.69 23.45 22.18
CA SER A 4 1.15 22.09 22.49
C SER A 4 -0.03 21.22 22.89
N LYS A 5 -0.63 20.53 21.91
CA LYS A 5 -1.64 19.50 22.15
C LYS A 5 -0.93 18.23 22.57
N PRO A 6 -1.29 17.60 23.70
CA PRO A 6 -0.72 16.32 24.07
C PRO A 6 -1.12 15.26 23.03
N VAL A 7 -0.22 14.31 22.79
CA VAL A 7 -0.57 13.09 22.07
C VAL A 7 -1.53 12.29 22.94
N THR A 8 -2.64 11.83 22.36
CA THR A 8 -3.63 10.96 23.00
C THR A 8 -3.86 9.71 22.16
N GLN A 9 -4.65 8.78 22.70
CA GLN A 9 -5.07 7.60 21.95
C GLN A 9 -5.83 7.92 20.65
N GLN A 10 -6.44 9.11 20.57
CA GLN A 10 -7.20 9.57 19.40
C GLN A 10 -6.33 10.33 18.38
N THR A 11 -5.06 10.62 18.70
CA THR A 11 -4.19 11.38 17.78
C THR A 11 -3.94 10.60 16.50
N LEU A 12 -4.27 11.20 15.36
CA LEU A 12 -4.01 10.62 14.04
C LEU A 12 -2.60 10.96 13.59
N PHE A 13 -1.85 9.95 13.19
CA PHE A 13 -0.52 10.08 12.60
C PHE A 13 -0.52 9.63 11.14
N GLU A 14 0.27 10.31 10.31
CA GLU A 14 0.56 9.86 8.96
C GLU A 14 1.39 8.58 8.99
N LEU A 15 0.87 7.50 8.43
CA LEU A 15 1.51 6.18 8.48
C LEU A 15 2.63 6.02 7.47
N GLY A 16 2.68 6.92 6.47
CA GLY A 16 3.59 6.79 5.34
C GLY A 16 3.47 5.40 4.71
N SER A 17 4.61 4.77 4.44
CA SER A 17 4.64 3.48 3.72
C SER A 17 4.01 2.29 4.46
N VAL A 18 3.66 2.39 5.74
CA VAL A 18 2.84 1.34 6.40
C VAL A 18 1.48 1.20 5.72
N SER A 19 0.99 2.26 5.05
CA SER A 19 -0.22 2.24 4.19
C SER A 19 -0.23 1.09 3.18
N LYS A 20 0.94 0.65 2.70
CA LYS A 20 1.07 -0.45 1.74
C LYS A 20 0.57 -1.79 2.29
N THR A 21 0.61 -1.98 3.61
CA THR A 21 0.05 -3.17 4.25
C THR A 21 -1.47 -3.20 4.11
N PHE A 22 -2.14 -2.05 4.19
CA PHE A 22 -3.57 -1.91 3.92
C PHE A 22 -3.88 -2.17 2.44
N THR A 23 -3.10 -1.60 1.52
CA THR A 23 -3.20 -1.86 0.07
C THR A 23 -3.04 -3.35 -0.24
N GLY A 24 -2.09 -4.02 0.38
CA GLY A 24 -1.89 -5.47 0.24
C GLY A 24 -3.09 -6.29 0.71
N VAL A 25 -3.67 -5.96 1.87
CA VAL A 25 -4.87 -6.63 2.39
C VAL A 25 -6.09 -6.35 1.52
N LEU A 26 -6.27 -5.12 1.02
CA LEU A 26 -7.35 -4.80 0.09
C LEU A 26 -7.19 -5.58 -1.24
N GLY A 27 -5.96 -5.76 -1.72
CA GLY A 27 -5.68 -6.64 -2.85
C GLY A 27 -6.02 -8.10 -2.56
N GLY A 28 -5.71 -8.57 -1.36
CA GLY A 28 -6.14 -9.89 -0.87
C GLY A 28 -7.66 -10.05 -0.82
N ASP A 29 -8.39 -9.01 -0.40
CA ASP A 29 -9.87 -8.97 -0.43
C ASP A 29 -10.41 -9.04 -1.86
N ALA A 30 -9.84 -8.26 -2.80
CA ALA A 30 -10.22 -8.28 -4.21
C ALA A 30 -9.98 -9.68 -4.85
N ILE A 31 -8.87 -10.34 -4.53
CA ILE A 31 -8.61 -11.74 -4.93
C ILE A 31 -9.67 -12.68 -4.34
N ALA A 32 -9.98 -12.53 -3.04
CA ALA A 32 -10.96 -13.37 -2.37
C ALA A 32 -12.40 -13.20 -2.91
N ARG A 33 -12.69 -12.07 -3.56
CA ARG A 33 -13.94 -11.80 -4.29
C ARG A 33 -13.95 -12.30 -5.73
N GLY A 34 -12.81 -12.75 -6.24
CA GLY A 34 -12.67 -13.16 -7.65
C GLY A 34 -12.60 -11.99 -8.62
N GLU A 35 -12.35 -10.78 -8.14
CA GLU A 35 -12.27 -9.56 -8.98
C GLU A 35 -10.93 -9.50 -9.73
N ILE A 36 -9.87 -10.00 -9.11
CA ILE A 36 -8.52 -10.03 -9.70
C ILE A 36 -7.80 -11.36 -9.48
N ASN A 37 -6.82 -11.65 -10.34
CA ASN A 37 -5.80 -12.66 -10.10
C ASN A 37 -4.41 -12.00 -10.16
N LEU A 38 -3.50 -12.37 -9.24
CA LEU A 38 -2.13 -11.83 -9.24
C LEU A 38 -1.35 -12.20 -10.53
N GLY A 39 -1.70 -13.31 -11.18
CA GLY A 39 -1.11 -13.71 -12.46
C GLY A 39 -1.67 -12.96 -13.66
N ASP A 40 -2.74 -12.16 -13.50
CA ASP A 40 -3.30 -11.40 -14.62
C ASP A 40 -2.32 -10.30 -15.08
N PRO A 41 -2.22 -10.06 -16.40
CA PRO A 41 -1.42 -8.96 -16.92
C PRO A 41 -2.00 -7.62 -16.48
N ALA A 42 -1.14 -6.66 -16.11
CA ALA A 42 -1.59 -5.34 -15.66
C ALA A 42 -2.45 -4.61 -16.69
N SER A 43 -2.17 -4.81 -17.99
CA SER A 43 -2.92 -4.24 -19.11
C SER A 43 -4.38 -4.72 -19.19
N LYS A 44 -4.73 -5.85 -18.56
CA LYS A 44 -6.13 -6.30 -18.41
C LYS A 44 -6.98 -5.28 -17.66
N TYR A 45 -6.40 -4.60 -16.67
CA TYR A 45 -7.09 -3.65 -15.81
C TYR A 45 -6.91 -2.22 -16.27
N TRP A 46 -5.91 -1.93 -17.09
CA TRP A 46 -5.75 -0.63 -17.72
C TRP A 46 -5.23 -0.79 -19.15
N PRO A 47 -6.15 -0.83 -20.14
CA PRO A 47 -5.79 -1.02 -21.55
C PRO A 47 -4.85 0.04 -22.12
N ALA A 48 -4.73 1.20 -21.45
CA ALA A 48 -3.74 2.22 -21.80
C ALA A 48 -2.28 1.74 -21.62
N LEU A 49 -2.03 0.69 -20.84
CA LEU A 49 -0.73 0.02 -20.73
C LEU A 49 -0.49 -0.91 -21.94
N SER A 50 -0.58 -0.36 -23.14
CA SER A 50 -0.55 -1.11 -24.41
C SER A 50 0.85 -1.27 -25.01
N GLY A 51 1.85 -0.57 -24.46
CA GLY A 51 3.24 -0.66 -24.91
C GLY A 51 3.83 -2.06 -24.73
N LYS A 52 4.72 -2.47 -25.63
CA LYS A 52 5.35 -3.80 -25.61
C LYS A 52 6.07 -4.11 -24.29
N GLN A 53 6.57 -3.08 -23.60
CA GLN A 53 7.24 -3.23 -22.31
C GLN A 53 6.32 -3.72 -21.17
N TRP A 54 5.00 -3.62 -21.34
CA TRP A 54 4.02 -4.13 -20.37
C TRP A 54 3.67 -5.60 -20.61
N GLN A 55 4.13 -6.21 -21.71
CA GLN A 55 3.95 -7.63 -21.96
C GLN A 55 4.67 -8.45 -20.88
N GLY A 56 3.94 -9.34 -20.22
CA GLY A 56 4.47 -10.17 -19.13
C GLY A 56 4.53 -9.47 -17.76
N ILE A 57 4.19 -8.18 -17.64
CA ILE A 57 4.04 -7.52 -16.34
C ILE A 57 2.66 -7.85 -15.77
N THR A 58 2.64 -8.56 -14.64
CA THR A 58 1.42 -8.98 -13.94
C THR A 58 1.12 -8.09 -12.73
N LEU A 59 -0.07 -8.23 -12.16
CA LEU A 59 -0.40 -7.61 -10.87
C LEU A 59 0.54 -8.06 -9.75
N LEU A 60 1.02 -9.31 -9.78
CA LEU A 60 2.03 -9.81 -8.83
C LEU A 60 3.31 -8.97 -8.89
N HIS A 61 3.81 -8.71 -10.10
CA HIS A 61 5.03 -7.94 -10.29
C HIS A 61 4.88 -6.51 -9.74
N LEU A 62 3.72 -5.89 -9.93
CA LEU A 62 3.43 -4.57 -9.38
C LEU A 62 3.35 -4.56 -7.85
N ALA A 63 2.61 -5.52 -7.27
CA ALA A 63 2.40 -5.60 -5.83
C ALA A 63 3.68 -5.92 -5.03
N THR A 64 4.67 -6.53 -5.69
CA THR A 64 5.90 -7.05 -5.05
C THR A 64 7.17 -6.33 -5.52
N TYR A 65 7.01 -5.20 -6.22
CA TYR A 65 8.10 -4.36 -6.69
C TYR A 65 9.06 -5.04 -7.68
N ALA A 66 8.54 -6.01 -8.44
CA ALA A 66 9.30 -6.84 -9.37
C ALA A 66 8.94 -6.57 -10.84
N ALA A 67 8.35 -5.41 -11.15
CA ALA A 67 7.95 -5.04 -12.51
C ALA A 67 9.12 -4.77 -13.47
N GLY A 68 10.35 -4.68 -12.96
CA GLY A 68 11.54 -4.43 -13.80
C GLY A 68 12.12 -3.02 -13.66
N GLY A 69 12.03 -2.40 -12.48
CA GLY A 69 12.68 -1.11 -12.21
C GLY A 69 11.78 0.12 -12.30
N LEU A 70 10.51 -0.01 -11.88
CA LEU A 70 9.69 1.16 -11.55
C LEU A 70 10.35 1.96 -10.41
N PRO A 71 10.35 3.30 -10.47
CA PRO A 71 11.12 4.13 -9.56
C PRO A 71 10.51 4.19 -8.17
N LEU A 72 11.30 4.66 -7.20
CA LEU A 72 10.85 4.82 -5.82
C LEU A 72 9.60 5.70 -5.70
N GLN A 73 9.54 6.80 -6.45
CA GLN A 73 8.46 7.78 -6.46
C GLN A 73 7.95 8.01 -7.87
N ILE A 74 6.69 8.41 -7.99
CA ILE A 74 6.20 9.06 -9.20
C ILE A 74 6.97 10.38 -9.37
N PRO A 75 7.47 10.71 -10.58
CA PRO A 75 8.14 11.99 -10.82
C PRO A 75 7.24 13.19 -10.49
N ASP A 76 7.80 14.26 -9.92
CA ASP A 76 7.05 15.44 -9.45
C ASP A 76 6.26 16.16 -10.56
N ASN A 77 6.66 16.01 -11.82
CA ASN A 77 5.98 16.57 -12.98
C ASN A 77 4.76 15.74 -13.45
N VAL A 78 4.45 14.64 -12.79
CA VAL A 78 3.28 13.80 -13.05
C VAL A 78 2.21 14.14 -12.01
N THR A 79 1.29 15.02 -12.40
CA THR A 79 0.35 15.70 -11.48
C THR A 79 -1.12 15.34 -11.71
N ASP A 80 -1.41 14.59 -12.76
CA ASP A 80 -2.78 14.24 -13.16
C ASP A 80 -2.83 12.87 -13.88
N GLU A 81 -4.04 12.42 -14.22
CA GLU A 81 -4.23 11.11 -14.87
C GLU A 81 -3.59 11.03 -16.26
N ALA A 82 -3.59 12.13 -17.03
CA ALA A 82 -3.04 12.15 -18.38
C ALA A 82 -1.51 12.04 -18.37
N SER A 83 -0.84 12.81 -17.52
CA SER A 83 0.60 12.73 -17.29
C SER A 83 1.00 11.39 -16.69
N LEU A 84 0.18 10.81 -15.81
CA LEU A 84 0.43 9.48 -15.23
C LEU A 84 0.33 8.37 -16.29
N GLN A 85 -0.68 8.44 -17.14
CA GLN A 85 -0.83 7.51 -18.26
C GLN A 85 0.37 7.61 -19.21
N ASN A 86 0.74 8.83 -19.61
CA ASN A 86 1.90 9.06 -20.46
C ASN A 86 3.20 8.54 -19.82
N TYR A 87 3.38 8.78 -18.51
CA TYR A 87 4.51 8.27 -17.75
C TYR A 87 4.62 6.74 -17.84
N TYR A 88 3.54 5.99 -17.57
CA TYR A 88 3.57 4.53 -17.65
C TYR A 88 3.67 4.01 -19.10
N GLN A 89 3.12 4.72 -20.09
CA GLN A 89 3.26 4.35 -21.50
C GLN A 89 4.69 4.53 -22.03
N THR A 90 5.45 5.46 -21.47
CA THR A 90 6.81 5.79 -21.92
C THR A 90 7.91 5.17 -21.06
N TRP A 91 7.59 4.76 -19.82
CA TRP A 91 8.51 4.01 -18.95
C TRP A 91 9.08 2.78 -19.66
N GLN A 92 10.37 2.51 -19.44
CA GLN A 92 11.09 1.35 -19.95
C GLN A 92 11.70 0.55 -18.79
N PRO A 93 11.57 -0.79 -18.79
CA PRO A 93 12.15 -1.63 -17.75
C PRO A 93 13.67 -1.68 -17.85
N GLN A 94 14.32 -1.68 -16.69
CA GLN A 94 15.77 -1.91 -16.55
C GLN A 94 16.10 -3.41 -16.51
N TRP A 95 15.14 -4.24 -16.10
CA TRP A 95 15.29 -5.70 -15.98
C TRP A 95 14.01 -6.39 -16.41
N ALA A 96 14.11 -7.67 -16.77
CA ALA A 96 12.93 -8.47 -17.08
C ALA A 96 11.99 -8.56 -15.85
N PRO A 97 10.66 -8.57 -16.05
CA PRO A 97 9.70 -8.70 -14.95
C PRO A 97 9.96 -9.98 -14.13
N GLY A 98 9.78 -9.90 -12.82
CA GLY A 98 9.98 -11.01 -11.88
C GLY A 98 11.45 -11.31 -11.52
N THR A 99 12.43 -10.64 -12.12
CA THR A 99 13.86 -10.97 -11.91
C THR A 99 14.54 -10.19 -10.79
N LYS A 100 14.12 -8.94 -10.54
CA LYS A 100 14.68 -8.08 -9.49
C LYS A 100 13.60 -7.33 -8.76
N ARG A 101 13.77 -7.23 -7.43
CA ARG A 101 12.98 -6.39 -6.55
C ARG A 101 13.61 -4.99 -6.45
N LEU A 102 12.83 -3.95 -6.72
CA LEU A 102 13.20 -2.55 -6.45
C LEU A 102 12.02 -1.83 -5.78
N TYR A 103 12.09 -1.64 -4.46
CA TYR A 103 11.01 -1.01 -3.68
C TYR A 103 10.53 0.30 -4.30
N SER A 104 9.22 0.42 -4.52
CA SER A 104 8.65 1.44 -5.41
C SER A 104 7.21 1.82 -5.04
N ASN A 105 6.97 3.11 -4.80
CA ASN A 105 5.62 3.66 -4.66
C ASN A 105 4.88 3.62 -6.01
N ALA A 106 5.56 3.89 -7.12
CA ALA A 106 4.97 3.79 -8.45
C ALA A 106 4.43 2.36 -8.74
N SER A 107 5.17 1.33 -8.32
CA SER A 107 4.78 -0.07 -8.52
C SER A 107 3.54 -0.47 -7.72
N ILE A 108 3.60 -0.40 -6.39
CA ILE A 108 2.47 -0.84 -5.56
C ILE A 108 1.30 0.15 -5.59
N GLY A 109 1.57 1.43 -5.86
CA GLY A 109 0.56 2.45 -6.10
C GLY A 109 -0.28 2.09 -7.32
N LEU A 110 0.38 1.73 -8.43
CA LEU A 110 -0.31 1.25 -9.62
C LEU A 110 -1.11 -0.03 -9.33
N PHE A 111 -0.53 -1.00 -8.61
CA PHE A 111 -1.27 -2.19 -8.17
C PHE A 111 -2.58 -1.81 -7.43
N GLY A 112 -2.50 -0.88 -6.47
CA GLY A 112 -3.65 -0.42 -5.70
C GLY A 112 -4.74 0.23 -6.56
N ALA A 113 -4.34 1.04 -7.54
CA ALA A 113 -5.29 1.69 -8.44
C ALA A 113 -5.94 0.70 -9.42
N LEU A 114 -5.19 -0.30 -9.88
CA LEU A 114 -5.70 -1.32 -10.81
C LEU A 114 -6.63 -2.33 -10.14
N MET A 115 -6.29 -2.78 -8.93
CA MET A 115 -7.02 -3.87 -8.27
C MET A 115 -8.48 -3.51 -7.93
N VAL A 116 -8.78 -2.23 -7.75
CA VAL A 116 -10.13 -1.77 -7.40
C VAL A 116 -11.03 -1.55 -8.62
N LYS A 117 -10.47 -1.46 -9.84
CA LYS A 117 -11.25 -1.17 -11.05
C LYS A 117 -12.44 -2.10 -11.29
N PRO A 118 -12.34 -3.44 -11.13
CA PRO A 118 -13.49 -4.33 -11.32
C PRO A 118 -14.65 -4.06 -10.38
N SER A 119 -14.39 -3.46 -9.22
CA SER A 119 -15.44 -3.14 -8.24
C SER A 119 -16.24 -1.88 -8.58
N GLY A 120 -15.73 -1.04 -9.49
CA GLY A 120 -16.28 0.28 -9.79
C GLY A 120 -16.12 1.32 -8.68
N MET A 121 -15.47 0.99 -7.55
CA MET A 121 -15.21 1.91 -6.44
C MET A 121 -13.92 2.68 -6.66
N SER A 122 -13.84 3.89 -6.10
CA SER A 122 -12.53 4.52 -5.90
C SER A 122 -11.69 3.72 -4.88
N PHE A 123 -10.38 3.90 -4.89
CA PHE A 123 -9.50 3.23 -3.92
C PHE A 123 -9.90 3.54 -2.47
N GLU A 124 -10.20 4.81 -2.16
CA GLU A 124 -10.64 5.20 -0.82
C GLU A 124 -11.97 4.57 -0.41
N GLN A 125 -12.94 4.50 -1.32
CA GLN A 125 -14.22 3.84 -1.06
C GLN A 125 -14.03 2.34 -0.82
N ALA A 126 -13.21 1.68 -1.63
CA ALA A 126 -12.90 0.27 -1.48
C ALA A 126 -12.19 0.02 -0.14
N MET A 127 -11.18 0.82 0.21
CA MET A 127 -10.44 0.70 1.46
C MET A 127 -11.35 0.90 2.69
N SER A 128 -12.17 1.94 2.68
CA SER A 128 -13.12 2.23 3.76
C SER A 128 -14.12 1.08 3.94
N LYS A 129 -14.81 0.66 2.87
CA LYS A 129 -15.89 -0.35 2.95
C LYS A 129 -15.38 -1.77 3.16
N ARG A 130 -14.20 -2.10 2.66
CA ARG A 130 -13.71 -3.49 2.60
C ARG A 130 -12.62 -3.79 3.62
N VAL A 131 -11.97 -2.78 4.19
CA VAL A 131 -10.91 -2.99 5.20
C VAL A 131 -11.21 -2.23 6.48
N PHE A 132 -11.36 -0.90 6.44
CA PHE A 132 -11.50 -0.12 7.67
C PHE A 132 -12.79 -0.46 8.44
N GLN A 133 -13.94 -0.46 7.77
CA GLN A 133 -15.23 -0.76 8.41
C GLN A 133 -15.31 -2.20 8.95
N PRO A 134 -14.96 -3.27 8.20
CA PRO A 134 -14.99 -4.63 8.73
C PRO A 134 -14.05 -4.88 9.91
N LEU A 135 -12.94 -4.13 9.97
CA LEU A 135 -11.98 -4.19 11.08
C LEU A 135 -12.28 -3.19 12.19
N LYS A 136 -13.36 -2.41 12.06
CA LYS A 136 -13.79 -1.37 13.00
C LYS A 136 -12.72 -0.31 13.27
N LEU A 137 -11.92 0.00 12.26
CA LEU A 137 -10.90 1.05 12.30
C LEU A 137 -11.56 2.42 12.08
N SER A 138 -12.21 2.91 13.14
CA SER A 138 -13.04 4.13 13.11
C SER A 138 -12.25 5.45 13.14
N GLN A 139 -10.96 5.37 13.46
CA GLN A 139 -10.01 6.48 13.50
C GLN A 139 -8.90 6.27 12.47
N THR A 140 -9.26 5.74 11.30
CA THR A 140 -8.34 5.48 10.19
C THR A 140 -8.91 6.03 8.89
N TRP A 141 -8.12 6.85 8.20
CA TRP A 141 -8.57 7.66 7.07
C TRP A 141 -7.51 7.73 5.98
N ILE A 142 -7.92 7.86 4.71
CA ILE A 142 -7.03 8.31 3.64
C ILE A 142 -7.10 9.85 3.59
N ASN A 143 -8.30 10.38 3.39
CA ASN A 143 -8.61 11.79 3.57
C ASN A 143 -9.21 12.03 4.96
N VAL A 144 -8.50 12.78 5.80
CA VAL A 144 -8.98 13.12 7.16
C VAL A 144 -10.16 14.08 7.02
N PRO A 145 -11.36 13.73 7.51
CA PRO A 145 -12.51 14.63 7.43
C PRO A 145 -12.33 15.82 8.39
N GLN A 146 -12.92 16.96 8.05
CA GLN A 146 -12.76 18.21 8.81
C GLN A 146 -13.07 18.08 10.31
N GLN A 147 -14.04 17.24 10.67
CA GLN A 147 -14.40 16.98 12.08
C GLN A 147 -13.28 16.29 12.90
N GLU A 148 -12.37 15.60 12.23
CA GLU A 148 -11.22 14.90 12.82
C GLU A 148 -9.92 15.73 12.76
N ASP A 149 -9.91 16.90 12.12
CA ASP A 149 -8.71 17.75 12.01
C ASP A 149 -8.12 18.13 13.37
N LYS A 150 -8.96 18.22 14.40
CA LYS A 150 -8.54 18.51 15.77
C LYS A 150 -7.65 17.41 16.37
N HIS A 151 -7.78 16.17 15.88
CA HIS A 151 -7.03 14.99 16.26
C HIS A 151 -5.83 14.72 15.34
N TYR A 152 -5.80 15.34 14.16
CA TYR A 152 -4.73 15.14 13.20
C TYR A 152 -3.45 15.87 13.62
N ALA A 153 -2.40 15.11 13.92
CA ALA A 153 -1.12 15.66 14.33
C ALA A 153 -0.48 16.51 13.22
N TRP A 154 0.40 17.42 13.63
CA TRP A 154 1.40 17.99 12.74
C TRP A 154 2.65 17.11 12.80
N GLY A 155 3.19 16.74 11.63
CA GLY A 155 4.59 16.31 11.54
C GLY A 155 5.51 17.52 11.69
N TYR A 156 6.77 17.29 12.05
CA TYR A 156 7.78 18.35 12.13
C TYR A 156 9.00 17.96 11.31
N ARG A 157 9.35 18.80 10.33
CA ARG A 157 10.55 18.66 9.50
C ARG A 157 11.34 19.97 9.59
N ASP A 158 12.58 19.90 10.02
CA ASP A 158 13.45 21.08 10.23
C ASP A 158 12.78 22.14 11.11
N GLY A 159 12.08 21.69 12.17
CA GLY A 159 11.33 22.55 13.09
C GLY A 159 10.03 23.15 12.54
N LYS A 160 9.69 22.91 11.26
CA LYS A 160 8.47 23.40 10.63
C LYS A 160 7.38 22.35 10.69
N ALA A 161 6.18 22.78 11.09
CA ALA A 161 4.99 21.95 11.07
C ALA A 161 4.60 21.63 9.61
N VAL A 162 4.42 20.35 9.32
CA VAL A 162 4.11 19.83 7.99
C VAL A 162 3.08 18.72 8.07
N ARG A 163 2.31 18.58 7.00
CA ARG A 163 1.50 17.40 6.67
C ARG A 163 1.81 16.99 5.24
N VAL A 164 1.57 15.73 4.90
CA VAL A 164 1.80 15.18 3.57
C VAL A 164 1.05 15.99 2.51
N SER A 165 1.75 16.30 1.41
CA SER A 165 1.16 16.96 0.25
C SER A 165 0.52 15.91 -0.68
N PRO A 166 -0.56 16.26 -1.40
CA PRO A 166 -1.16 15.39 -2.39
C PRO A 166 -0.15 14.96 -3.46
N GLY A 167 -0.29 13.74 -3.97
CA GLY A 167 0.53 13.25 -5.09
C GLY A 167 -0.11 12.03 -5.76
N MET A 168 0.29 11.74 -7.00
CA MET A 168 -0.25 10.59 -7.71
C MET A 168 0.10 9.29 -6.97
N PHE A 169 -0.93 8.48 -6.74
CA PHE A 169 -0.88 7.25 -5.92
C PHE A 169 -0.51 7.43 -4.46
N ASP A 170 -0.75 8.62 -3.88
CA ASP A 170 -0.55 8.85 -2.46
C ASP A 170 -1.40 7.90 -1.60
N ALA A 171 -2.70 7.80 -1.85
CA ALA A 171 -3.63 6.95 -1.12
C ALA A 171 -3.18 5.48 -1.11
N GLU A 172 -2.77 4.97 -2.27
CA GLU A 172 -2.36 3.58 -2.48
C GLU A 172 -1.00 3.24 -1.87
N ALA A 173 -0.08 4.21 -1.81
CA ALA A 173 1.31 3.96 -1.41
C ALA A 173 1.67 4.48 -0.02
N TYR A 174 1.12 5.60 0.44
CA TYR A 174 1.54 6.23 1.69
C TYR A 174 0.48 7.11 2.39
N GLY A 175 -0.77 7.07 1.95
CA GLY A 175 -1.78 8.07 2.29
C GLY A 175 -2.65 7.77 3.50
N VAL A 176 -2.43 6.67 4.22
CA VAL A 176 -3.25 6.34 5.41
C VAL A 176 -2.79 7.15 6.63
N LYS A 177 -3.77 7.66 7.40
CA LYS A 177 -3.61 8.28 8.70
C LYS A 177 -4.42 7.48 9.71
N SER A 178 -3.85 7.16 10.86
CA SER A 178 -4.50 6.31 11.86
C SER A 178 -4.10 6.67 13.28
N SER A 179 -4.95 6.31 14.24
CA SER A 179 -4.65 6.39 15.67
C SER A 179 -3.92 5.15 16.17
N ILE A 180 -3.37 5.23 17.39
CA ILE A 180 -2.67 4.09 17.99
C ILE A 180 -3.63 2.93 18.35
N GLU A 181 -4.87 3.23 18.70
CA GLU A 181 -5.89 2.20 19.01
C GLU A 181 -6.27 1.40 17.76
N ASP A 182 -6.47 2.11 16.65
CA ASP A 182 -6.75 1.47 15.36
C ASP A 182 -5.54 0.70 14.83
N MET A 183 -4.31 1.25 14.96
CA MET A 183 -3.10 0.51 14.57
C MET A 183 -2.84 -0.73 15.43
N ALA A 184 -3.19 -0.69 16.72
CA ALA A 184 -3.16 -1.89 17.56
C ALA A 184 -4.20 -2.93 17.06
N SER A 185 -5.40 -2.50 16.73
CA SER A 185 -6.45 -3.36 16.15
C SER A 185 -6.02 -3.94 14.80
N TRP A 186 -5.35 -3.16 13.96
CA TRP A 186 -4.76 -3.60 12.69
C TRP A 186 -3.73 -4.71 12.89
N VAL A 187 -2.81 -4.55 13.86
CA VAL A 187 -1.82 -5.58 14.20
C VAL A 187 -2.51 -6.84 14.72
N GLN A 188 -3.48 -6.72 15.63
CA GLN A 188 -4.24 -7.87 16.16
C GLN A 188 -4.97 -8.63 15.05
N ALA A 189 -5.59 -7.91 14.10
CA ALA A 189 -6.27 -8.52 12.96
C ALA A 189 -5.30 -9.30 12.05
N ASN A 190 -4.10 -8.77 11.80
CA ASN A 190 -3.07 -9.46 11.01
C ASN A 190 -2.44 -10.64 11.76
N MET A 191 -2.28 -10.56 13.09
CA MET A 191 -1.77 -11.66 13.92
C MET A 191 -2.77 -12.82 14.03
N ALA A 192 -4.07 -12.51 14.13
CA ALA A 192 -5.12 -13.50 14.28
C ALA A 192 -6.29 -13.26 13.32
N PRO A 193 -6.11 -13.45 11.99
CA PRO A 193 -7.18 -13.21 11.01
C PRO A 193 -8.44 -14.02 11.26
N ALA A 194 -8.34 -15.18 11.92
CA ALA A 194 -9.47 -16.00 12.30
C ALA A 194 -10.48 -15.30 13.23
N ASN A 195 -10.03 -14.30 14.00
CA ASN A 195 -10.86 -13.56 14.96
C ASN A 195 -11.68 -12.44 14.31
N VAL A 196 -11.40 -12.08 13.06
CA VAL A 196 -12.17 -11.08 12.31
C VAL A 196 -13.52 -11.69 11.93
N LYS A 197 -14.60 -11.13 12.50
CA LYS A 197 -15.96 -11.65 12.34
C LYS A 197 -16.66 -11.11 11.09
N ASP A 198 -16.44 -9.83 10.81
CA ASP A 198 -17.12 -9.09 9.75
C ASP A 198 -16.27 -9.10 8.46
N GLY A 199 -16.92 -9.20 7.29
CA GLY A 199 -16.25 -9.19 5.99
C GLY A 199 -15.43 -10.45 5.70
N LEU A 200 -16.06 -11.51 5.18
CA LEU A 200 -15.37 -12.77 4.82
C LEU A 200 -14.18 -12.56 3.87
N ALA A 201 -14.34 -11.69 2.88
CA ALA A 201 -13.28 -11.38 1.91
C ALA A 201 -12.13 -10.60 2.57
N CYS A 202 -12.41 -9.62 3.44
CA CYS A 202 -11.41 -8.94 4.26
C CYS A 202 -10.59 -9.93 5.10
N ARG A 203 -11.27 -10.83 5.82
CA ARG A 203 -10.63 -11.90 6.61
C ARG A 203 -9.73 -12.80 5.77
N ARG A 204 -10.15 -13.17 4.56
CA ARG A 204 -9.31 -13.95 3.62
C ARG A 204 -8.13 -13.10 3.12
N GLY A 205 -8.37 -11.82 2.86
CA GLY A 205 -7.40 -10.82 2.45
C GLY A 205 -6.33 -10.53 3.48
N LEU A 206 -6.56 -10.78 4.78
CA LEU A 206 -5.52 -10.71 5.82
C LEU A 206 -4.50 -11.87 5.76
N ARG A 207 -4.84 -13.00 5.12
CA ARG A 207 -3.96 -14.19 5.09
C ARG A 207 -3.02 -14.22 3.88
N LEU A 208 -3.41 -13.59 2.77
CA LEU A 208 -2.64 -13.59 1.53
C LEU A 208 -1.36 -12.73 1.60
N PRO A 209 -1.39 -11.52 2.19
CA PRO A 209 -0.24 -10.65 2.30
C PRO A 209 0.95 -11.24 3.02
N SER A 210 0.75 -12.17 3.95
CA SER A 210 1.83 -12.83 4.71
C SER A 210 2.35 -14.11 4.03
N ARG A 211 1.91 -14.42 2.79
CA ARG A 211 2.49 -15.50 2.00
C ARG A 211 3.67 -14.96 1.21
N ALA A 212 4.82 -15.62 1.36
CA ALA A 212 6.01 -15.29 0.59
C ALA A 212 5.74 -15.49 -0.91
N THR A 213 5.90 -14.43 -1.70
CA THR A 213 5.82 -14.46 -3.16
C THR A 213 7.19 -14.42 -3.83
N GLY A 214 8.24 -14.16 -3.05
CA GLY A 214 9.65 -14.11 -3.45
C GLY A 214 10.53 -13.79 -2.24
N HIS A 215 11.85 -13.75 -2.43
CA HIS A 215 12.79 -13.40 -1.37
C HIS A 215 13.92 -12.48 -1.85
N ALA A 216 14.46 -11.67 -0.94
CA ALA A 216 15.64 -10.84 -1.13
C ALA A 216 16.57 -11.05 0.08
N GLY A 217 17.59 -11.89 -0.09
CA GLY A 217 18.35 -12.42 1.05
C GLY A 217 17.42 -13.25 1.96
N ASP A 218 17.45 -12.98 3.26
CA ASP A 218 16.64 -13.65 4.28
C ASP A 218 15.21 -13.08 4.42
N MET A 219 14.88 -12.01 3.69
CA MET A 219 13.56 -11.37 3.73
C MET A 219 12.66 -11.93 2.63
N TYR A 220 11.43 -12.29 3.00
CA TYR A 220 10.37 -12.70 2.10
C TYR A 220 9.42 -11.53 1.82
N GLN A 221 9.15 -11.29 0.54
CA GLN A 221 8.20 -10.27 0.12
C GLN A 221 6.78 -10.86 0.17
N GLY A 222 5.87 -10.13 0.82
CA GLY A 222 4.43 -10.33 0.77
C GLY A 222 3.72 -9.24 -0.05
N LEU A 223 2.40 -9.12 0.10
CA LEU A 223 1.67 -7.96 -0.44
C LEU A 223 1.75 -6.82 0.58
N GLY A 224 2.68 -5.89 0.39
CA GLY A 224 2.96 -4.80 1.32
C GLY A 224 3.77 -5.22 2.56
N TRP A 225 3.44 -6.35 3.20
CA TRP A 225 4.25 -6.90 4.30
C TRP A 225 5.59 -7.45 3.82
N GLU A 226 6.60 -7.37 4.69
CA GLU A 226 7.89 -8.05 4.57
C GLU A 226 8.04 -8.99 5.77
N MET A 227 8.56 -10.20 5.54
CA MET A 227 8.65 -11.24 6.56
C MET A 227 10.06 -11.81 6.66
N LEU A 228 10.47 -12.20 7.86
CA LEU A 228 11.68 -13.00 8.10
C LEU A 228 11.30 -14.21 8.97
N ASN A 229 12.08 -15.28 8.88
CA ASN A 229 11.91 -16.41 9.79
C ASN A 229 12.25 -15.98 11.24
N TRP A 230 11.43 -16.41 12.20
CA TRP A 230 11.68 -16.23 13.63
C TRP A 230 12.32 -17.50 14.24
N PRO A 231 13.36 -17.40 15.08
CA PRO A 231 14.04 -16.17 15.49
C PRO A 231 14.85 -15.56 14.34
N VAL A 232 14.87 -14.22 14.27
CA VAL A 232 15.67 -13.51 13.27
C VAL A 232 17.14 -13.72 13.60
N LYS A 233 17.92 -14.24 12.64
CA LYS A 233 19.37 -14.35 12.80
C LYS A 233 19.95 -12.95 12.93
N GLU A 234 20.62 -12.65 14.03
CA GLU A 234 21.41 -11.42 14.13
C GLU A 234 22.46 -11.43 13.01
N LYS A 235 22.41 -10.43 12.12
CA LYS A 235 23.57 -10.17 11.28
C LYS A 235 24.69 -9.77 12.22
N ASN A 236 25.74 -10.58 12.32
CA ASN A 236 27.03 -10.16 12.86
C ASN A 236 27.46 -8.89 12.11
N ARG A 237 27.09 -7.73 12.63
CA ARG A 237 27.66 -6.45 12.19
C ARG A 237 29.06 -6.43 12.76
N GLY A 238 30.00 -7.03 12.03
CA GLY A 238 31.41 -6.83 12.26
C GLY A 238 31.67 -5.34 12.35
N ARG A 239 32.13 -4.88 13.51
CA ARG A 239 32.80 -3.60 13.65
C ARG A 239 34.07 -3.72 12.82
N GLY A 240 34.11 -3.03 11.69
CA GLY A 240 35.31 -2.77 10.88
C GLY A 240 35.43 -1.27 10.73
#